data_AF-A0A2T6DJY2-F1
#
_entry.id   AF-A0A2T6DJY2-F1
#
_cell.length_a   1.000
_cell.length_b   1.000
_cell.length_c   1.000
_cell.angle_alpha   90.00
_cell.angle_beta   90.00
_cell.angle_gamma   90.00
#
_symmetry.space_group_name_H-M   'P 1'
#
loop_
_entity.id
_entity.type
_entity.pdbx_description
1 polymer ?
#
loop_
_entity_poly.entity_id
_entity_poly.type
_entity_poly.pdbx_seq_one_letter_code
_entity_poly.pdbx_strand_id
1 'polypeptide(L)'
;MKLTKKNGNTFTPHPEYTGPAVCVDVTPLKKITTKYGEREIFRLVFETTALRADGSPFLVWSSGFTPSLHEKASFRKFLRAWMGRDLLSAEQEEFDTDSLLGKTAQLVIVHADQDGSLFANIAACTPLRTGSIQPSGRYVRVKDRQDKDSQFNRAVQPSGGSTSEESADGKDWKTVKVHVGRHSGIELRDLEKSAVESLIERWLPEAKAKAKTTADDRRLMAALEAAQEEFDSIPY
;
A
#
# COMPACT_ATOMS: atom_id res chain seq x y z
N MET A 1 23.97 9.87 -25.28
CA MET A 1 23.76 9.35 -23.92
C MET A 1 22.54 8.43 -23.95
N LYS A 2 22.71 7.13 -23.67
CA LYS A 2 21.58 6.18 -23.62
C LYS A 2 21.09 6.10 -22.18
N LEU A 3 19.81 6.38 -21.97
CA LEU A 3 19.16 6.30 -20.67
C LEU A 3 18.61 4.89 -20.46
N THR A 4 18.99 4.24 -19.37
CA THR A 4 18.47 2.94 -18.94
C THR A 4 17.30 3.15 -17.98
N LYS A 5 16.15 2.54 -18.27
CA LYS A 5 14.94 2.58 -17.44
C LYS A 5 15.17 1.73 -16.18
N LYS A 6 15.09 2.32 -14.99
CA LYS A 6 15.03 1.55 -13.72
C LYS A 6 13.73 0.76 -13.72
N ASN A 7 13.82 -0.57 -13.77
CA ASN A 7 12.69 -1.46 -13.56
C ASN A 7 12.36 -1.49 -12.07
N GLY A 8 11.56 -0.53 -11.62
CA GLY A 8 10.79 -0.71 -10.38
C GLY A 8 9.88 -1.93 -10.55
N ASN A 9 9.63 -2.66 -9.46
CA ASN A 9 8.72 -3.80 -9.42
C ASN A 9 7.49 -3.49 -10.29
N THR A 10 7.36 -4.19 -11.42
CA THR A 10 6.38 -3.82 -12.45
C THR A 10 5.00 -4.21 -11.95
N PHE A 11 4.39 -3.33 -11.15
CA PHE A 11 2.99 -3.43 -10.78
C PHE A 11 2.22 -3.48 -12.08
N THR A 12 1.68 -4.66 -12.38
CA THR A 12 0.85 -4.87 -13.55
C THR A 12 -0.57 -4.56 -13.12
N PRO A 13 -1.11 -3.36 -13.43
CA PRO A 13 -2.50 -3.07 -13.13
C PRO A 13 -3.37 -4.12 -13.83
N HIS A 14 -4.53 -4.42 -13.25
CA HIS A 14 -5.53 -5.23 -13.93
C HIS A 14 -5.79 -4.59 -15.32
N PRO A 15 -5.77 -5.34 -16.44
CA PRO A 15 -6.10 -4.76 -17.74
C PRO A 15 -7.51 -4.15 -17.73
N GLU A 16 -7.81 -3.25 -18.66
CA GLU A 16 -9.21 -2.89 -18.87
C GLU A 16 -10.01 -4.15 -19.20
N TYR A 17 -11.17 -4.29 -18.59
CA TYR A 17 -11.85 -5.57 -18.55
C TYR A 17 -13.34 -5.38 -18.35
N THR A 18 -14.13 -6.14 -19.10
CA THR A 18 -15.56 -6.30 -18.84
C THR A 18 -15.88 -7.78 -18.78
N GLY A 19 -16.32 -8.26 -17.62
CA GLY A 19 -16.58 -9.68 -17.47
C GLY A 19 -16.90 -10.13 -16.05
N PRO A 20 -17.04 -11.45 -15.86
CA PRO A 20 -17.34 -12.04 -14.57
C PRO A 20 -16.22 -11.84 -13.56
N ALA A 21 -16.61 -11.71 -12.30
CA ALA A 21 -15.74 -11.68 -11.14
C ALA A 21 -16.45 -12.28 -9.90
N VAL A 22 -15.70 -12.60 -8.86
CA VAL A 22 -16.20 -13.11 -7.58
C VAL A 22 -15.55 -12.36 -6.44
N CYS A 23 -16.35 -11.98 -5.44
CA CYS A 23 -15.83 -11.31 -4.25
C CYS A 23 -15.09 -12.33 -3.39
N VAL A 24 -13.81 -12.08 -3.13
CA VAL A 24 -12.93 -12.95 -2.35
C VAL A 24 -12.59 -12.37 -0.99
N ASP A 25 -12.85 -11.08 -0.77
CA ASP A 25 -12.62 -10.45 0.52
C ASP A 25 -13.48 -9.23 0.78
N VAL A 26 -13.72 -9.03 2.07
CA VAL A 26 -14.12 -7.77 2.68
C VAL A 26 -13.01 -7.41 3.65
N THR A 27 -12.24 -6.38 3.32
CA THR A 27 -11.08 -6.03 4.14
C THR A 27 -11.51 -5.56 5.52
N PRO A 28 -10.68 -5.76 6.57
CA PRO A 28 -10.86 -5.07 7.83
C PRO A 28 -11.00 -3.55 7.69
N LEU A 29 -11.69 -2.93 8.64
CA LEU A 29 -11.76 -1.47 8.72
C LEU A 29 -10.36 -0.90 8.99
N LYS A 30 -10.01 0.13 8.23
CA LYS A 30 -8.77 0.89 8.38
C LYS A 30 -9.07 2.36 8.54
N LYS A 31 -8.44 2.99 9.54
CA LYS A 31 -8.45 4.44 9.73
C LYS A 31 -7.62 5.11 8.64
N ILE A 32 -8.22 6.08 7.96
CA ILE A 32 -7.57 6.93 6.97
C ILE A 32 -7.84 8.38 7.33
N THR A 33 -6.77 9.14 7.50
CA THR A 33 -6.83 10.59 7.66
C THR A 33 -7.09 11.23 6.30
N THR A 34 -8.16 12.01 6.23
CA THR A 34 -8.49 12.83 5.06
C THR A 34 -8.45 14.30 5.43
N LYS A 35 -8.52 15.19 4.44
CA LYS A 35 -8.66 16.64 4.66
C LYS A 35 -9.87 17.04 5.52
N TYR A 36 -10.85 16.15 5.68
CA TYR A 36 -12.07 16.38 6.46
C TYR A 36 -12.06 15.65 7.81
N GLY A 37 -10.92 15.07 8.21
CA GLY A 37 -10.77 14.29 9.43
C GLY A 37 -10.53 12.81 9.18
N GLU A 38 -10.46 12.07 10.28
CA GLU A 38 -10.29 10.62 10.26
C GLU A 38 -11.59 9.93 9.88
N ARG A 39 -11.48 8.91 9.04
CA ARG A 39 -12.59 8.02 8.71
C ARG A 39 -12.12 6.58 8.64
N GLU A 40 -12.99 5.67 9.02
CA GLU A 40 -12.76 4.25 8.86
C GLU A 40 -13.33 3.79 7.52
N ILE A 41 -12.51 3.08 6.75
CA ILE A 41 -12.94 2.49 5.50
C ILE A 41 -12.57 1.03 5.40
N PHE A 42 -13.37 0.28 4.64
CA PHE A 42 -13.04 -1.04 4.14
C PHE A 42 -13.13 -1.05 2.61
N ARG A 43 -12.69 -2.14 1.99
CA ARG A 43 -12.76 -2.38 0.56
C ARG A 43 -13.26 -3.79 0.30
N LEU A 44 -13.87 -3.96 -0.86
CA LEU A 44 -14.17 -5.27 -1.42
C LEU A 44 -13.05 -5.66 -2.38
N VAL A 45 -12.67 -6.93 -2.36
CA VAL A 45 -11.69 -7.49 -3.29
C VAL A 45 -12.40 -8.48 -4.19
N PHE A 46 -12.20 -8.33 -5.49
CA PHE A 46 -12.76 -9.21 -6.50
C PHE A 46 -11.65 -9.92 -7.27
N GLU A 47 -11.86 -11.21 -7.50
CA GLU A 47 -11.10 -12.02 -8.42
C GLU A 47 -11.84 -12.06 -9.76
N THR A 48 -11.17 -11.74 -10.86
CA THR A 48 -11.77 -11.77 -12.20
C THR A 48 -11.36 -13.02 -12.95
N THR A 49 -12.08 -13.35 -14.04
CA THR A 49 -11.66 -14.45 -14.92
C THR A 49 -10.50 -14.07 -15.85
N ALA A 50 -10.02 -12.82 -15.81
CA ALA A 50 -8.81 -12.44 -16.52
C ALA A 50 -7.59 -13.02 -15.79
N LEU A 51 -6.71 -13.69 -16.54
CA LEU A 51 -5.53 -14.34 -15.98
C LEU A 51 -4.27 -13.50 -16.21
N ARG A 52 -3.38 -13.53 -15.23
CA ARG A 52 -2.00 -13.05 -15.32
C ARG A 52 -1.14 -14.03 -16.13
N ALA A 53 0.08 -13.61 -16.44
CA ALA A 53 1.07 -14.44 -17.14
C ALA A 53 1.41 -15.75 -16.41
N ASP A 54 1.26 -15.79 -15.08
CA ASP A 54 1.48 -16.98 -14.24
C ASP A 54 0.23 -17.89 -14.12
N GLY A 55 -0.82 -17.59 -14.89
CA GLY A 55 -2.10 -18.31 -14.84
C GLY A 55 -2.93 -18.04 -13.58
N SER A 56 -2.50 -17.14 -12.69
CA SER A 56 -3.33 -16.69 -11.56
C SER A 56 -4.38 -15.68 -12.02
N PRO A 57 -5.58 -15.67 -11.44
CA PRO A 57 -6.57 -14.66 -11.76
C PRO A 57 -6.14 -13.28 -11.24
N PHE A 58 -6.48 -12.24 -12.00
CA PHE A 58 -6.27 -10.88 -11.55
C PHE A 58 -7.19 -10.53 -10.39
N LEU A 59 -6.69 -9.66 -9.52
CA LEU A 59 -7.44 -9.12 -8.39
C LEU A 59 -7.66 -7.63 -8.61
N VAL A 60 -8.86 -7.16 -8.32
CA VAL A 60 -9.21 -5.74 -8.34
C VAL A 60 -9.85 -5.36 -7.01
N TRP A 61 -9.44 -4.21 -6.47
CA TRP A 61 -9.94 -3.69 -5.21
C TRP A 61 -10.95 -2.59 -5.51
N SER A 62 -12.06 -2.56 -4.77
CA SER A 62 -13.01 -1.46 -4.86
C SER A 62 -12.43 -0.15 -4.32
N SER A 63 -13.16 0.93 -4.58
CA SER A 63 -12.99 2.16 -3.81
C SER A 63 -13.25 1.90 -2.31
N GLY A 64 -12.75 2.82 -1.47
CA GLY A 64 -12.95 2.75 -0.02
C GLY A 64 -14.39 3.08 0.38
N PHE A 65 -15.00 2.20 1.17
CA PHE A 65 -16.34 2.35 1.71
C PHE A 65 -16.30 2.61 3.21
N THR A 66 -17.12 3.54 3.68
CA THR A 66 -17.46 3.65 5.10
C THR A 66 -18.54 2.60 5.45
N PRO A 67 -18.51 2.00 6.65
CA PRO A 67 -19.52 1.00 7.08
C PRO A 67 -20.86 1.67 7.40
N SER A 68 -21.59 2.08 6.36
CA SER A 68 -22.89 2.74 6.48
C SER A 68 -23.81 2.31 5.35
N LEU A 69 -25.08 2.04 5.69
CA LEU A 69 -26.16 1.72 4.76
C LEU A 69 -27.20 2.85 4.64
N HIS A 70 -26.83 4.07 5.04
CA HIS A 70 -27.67 5.25 4.78
C HIS A 70 -27.91 5.40 3.26
N GLU A 71 -29.08 5.91 2.85
CA GLU A 71 -29.46 6.09 1.44
C GLU A 71 -28.41 6.85 0.59
N LYS A 72 -27.65 7.75 1.22
CA LYS A 72 -26.60 8.55 0.58
C LYS A 72 -25.22 7.89 0.59
N ALA A 73 -25.04 6.82 1.37
CA ALA A 73 -23.76 6.14 1.52
C ALA A 73 -23.30 5.50 0.20
N SER A 74 -22.01 5.62 -0.10
CA SER A 74 -21.42 5.04 -1.31
C SER A 74 -21.53 3.52 -1.33
N PHE A 75 -21.44 2.88 -0.15
CA PHE A 75 -21.56 1.43 -0.04
C PHE A 75 -22.96 0.93 -0.40
N ARG A 76 -24.03 1.56 0.12
CA ARG A 76 -25.40 1.21 -0.27
C ARG A 76 -25.66 1.39 -1.76
N LYS A 77 -25.16 2.48 -2.36
CA LYS A 77 -25.23 2.69 -3.81
C LYS A 77 -24.52 1.59 -4.59
N PHE A 78 -23.35 1.16 -4.12
CA PHE A 78 -22.60 0.05 -4.71
C PHE A 78 -23.37 -1.28 -4.59
N LEU A 79 -23.91 -1.60 -3.42
CA LEU A 79 -24.73 -2.80 -3.22
C LEU A 79 -25.97 -2.79 -4.10
N ARG A 80 -26.66 -1.66 -4.22
CA ARG A 80 -27.82 -1.53 -5.10
C ARG A 80 -27.48 -1.81 -6.56
N ALA A 81 -26.35 -1.28 -7.03
CA ALA A 81 -25.87 -1.54 -8.39
C ALA A 81 -25.52 -3.02 -8.58
N TRP A 82 -24.82 -3.61 -7.61
CA TRP A 82 -24.36 -5.00 -7.69
C TRP A 82 -25.50 -6.02 -7.53
N MET A 83 -26.47 -5.77 -6.66
CA MET A 83 -27.62 -6.65 -6.44
C MET A 83 -28.76 -6.41 -7.46
N GLY A 84 -28.70 -5.31 -8.23
CA GLY A 84 -29.75 -4.93 -9.18
C GLY A 84 -31.05 -4.46 -8.53
N ARG A 85 -31.08 -4.36 -7.20
CA ARG A 85 -32.20 -3.88 -6.36
C ARG A 85 -31.65 -3.22 -5.10
N ASP A 86 -32.44 -2.37 -4.46
CA ASP A 86 -32.07 -1.85 -3.14
C ASP A 86 -32.31 -2.91 -2.04
N LEU A 87 -31.66 -2.70 -0.89
CA LEU A 87 -31.89 -3.51 0.31
C LEU A 87 -33.24 -3.13 0.94
N LEU A 88 -34.01 -4.13 1.36
CA LEU A 88 -35.20 -3.92 2.19
C LEU A 88 -34.81 -3.38 3.57
N SER A 89 -35.71 -2.69 4.26
CA SER A 89 -35.40 -2.14 5.60
C SER A 89 -34.96 -3.22 6.59
N ALA A 90 -35.65 -4.37 6.61
CA ALA A 90 -35.24 -5.51 7.44
C ALA A 90 -33.87 -6.07 7.06
N GLU A 91 -33.55 -6.13 5.75
CA GLU A 91 -32.23 -6.57 5.29
C GLU A 91 -31.12 -5.59 5.68
N GLN A 92 -31.42 -4.29 5.80
CA GLN A 92 -30.44 -3.28 6.19
C GLN A 92 -30.05 -3.39 7.67
N GLU A 93 -30.97 -3.80 8.54
CA GLU A 93 -30.74 -3.93 9.98
C GLU A 93 -29.83 -5.11 10.31
N GLU A 94 -29.93 -6.19 9.55
CA GLU A 94 -29.18 -7.44 9.77
C GLU A 94 -28.07 -7.67 8.73
N PHE A 95 -27.72 -6.65 7.94
CA PHE A 95 -26.79 -6.84 6.84
C PHE A 95 -25.36 -7.17 7.33
N ASP A 96 -24.93 -8.39 7.08
CA ASP A 96 -23.54 -8.82 7.28
C ASP A 96 -22.73 -8.63 5.99
N THR A 97 -21.59 -7.92 6.08
CA THR A 97 -20.69 -7.73 4.95
C THR A 97 -20.00 -9.03 4.53
N ASP A 98 -19.74 -9.97 5.46
CA ASP A 98 -19.14 -11.26 5.11
C ASP A 98 -20.09 -12.12 4.24
N SER A 99 -21.39 -11.81 4.20
CA SER A 99 -22.35 -12.42 3.26
C SER A 99 -22.05 -12.15 1.77
N LEU A 100 -21.18 -11.17 1.49
CA LEU A 100 -20.73 -10.81 0.14
C LEU A 100 -19.64 -11.73 -0.39
N LEU A 101 -18.96 -12.48 0.48
CA LEU A 101 -17.91 -13.40 0.08
C LEU A 101 -18.47 -14.51 -0.81
N GLY A 102 -17.76 -14.82 -1.89
CA GLY A 102 -18.19 -15.78 -2.90
C GLY A 102 -19.30 -15.27 -3.82
N LYS A 103 -19.88 -14.07 -3.59
CA LYS A 103 -20.88 -13.52 -4.52
C LYS A 103 -20.23 -13.13 -5.83
N THR A 104 -20.88 -13.49 -6.93
CA THR A 104 -20.44 -13.16 -8.29
C THR A 104 -20.90 -11.79 -8.73
N ALA A 105 -20.13 -11.15 -9.61
CA ALA A 105 -20.41 -9.85 -10.19
C ALA A 105 -20.06 -9.85 -11.67
N GLN A 106 -20.73 -9.01 -12.44
CA GLN A 106 -20.26 -8.52 -13.73
C GLN A 106 -19.57 -7.17 -13.49
N LEU A 107 -18.25 -7.10 -13.72
CA LEU A 107 -17.45 -5.91 -13.51
C LEU A 107 -17.11 -5.22 -14.83
N VAL A 108 -17.00 -3.90 -14.78
CA VAL A 108 -16.33 -3.07 -15.79
C VAL A 108 -15.16 -2.38 -15.11
N ILE A 109 -13.95 -2.66 -15.59
CA ILE A 109 -12.68 -2.15 -15.10
C ILE A 109 -12.13 -1.19 -16.14
N VAL A 110 -11.83 0.03 -15.71
CA VAL A 110 -11.28 1.10 -16.54
C VAL A 110 -9.96 1.55 -15.95
N HIS A 111 -9.07 2.07 -16.80
CA HIS A 111 -7.85 2.70 -16.33
C HIS A 111 -8.06 4.18 -16.04
N ALA A 112 -7.46 4.65 -14.95
CA ALA A 112 -7.36 6.06 -14.64
C ALA A 112 -5.89 6.41 -14.40
N ASP A 113 -5.42 7.48 -15.04
CA ASP A 113 -4.15 8.08 -14.68
C ASP A 113 -4.34 8.92 -13.41
N GLN A 114 -3.50 8.68 -12.43
CA GLN A 114 -3.39 9.51 -11.25
C GLN A 114 -1.91 9.74 -10.96
N ASP A 115 -1.49 11.01 -11.01
CA ASP A 115 -0.13 11.45 -10.72
C ASP A 115 0.93 10.70 -11.57
N GLY A 116 0.62 10.45 -12.85
CA GLY A 116 1.49 9.74 -13.80
C GLY A 116 1.58 8.23 -13.57
N SER A 117 0.69 7.68 -12.73
CA SER A 117 0.55 6.26 -12.48
C SER A 117 -0.80 5.75 -12.96
N LEU A 118 -0.78 4.66 -13.73
CA LEU A 118 -1.98 4.01 -14.26
C LEU A 118 -2.60 3.07 -13.21
N PHE A 119 -3.85 3.34 -12.84
CA PHE A 119 -4.60 2.51 -11.90
C PHE A 119 -5.81 1.88 -12.56
N ALA A 120 -6.08 0.62 -12.22
CA ALA A 120 -7.31 -0.06 -12.59
C ALA A 120 -8.39 0.18 -11.54
N ASN A 121 -9.53 0.73 -11.96
CA ASN A 121 -10.67 1.03 -11.11
C ASN A 121 -11.93 0.31 -11.58
N ILE A 122 -12.78 -0.09 -10.64
CA ILE A 122 -14.10 -0.64 -10.95
C ILE A 122 -15.04 0.53 -11.30
N ALA A 123 -15.37 0.67 -12.58
CA ALA A 123 -16.34 1.67 -13.06
C ALA A 123 -17.78 1.23 -12.80
N ALA A 124 -18.07 -0.08 -12.96
CA ALA A 124 -19.39 -0.64 -12.70
C ALA A 124 -19.27 -2.04 -12.07
N CYS A 125 -20.21 -2.34 -11.17
CA CYS A 125 -20.40 -3.64 -10.56
C CYS A 125 -21.90 -3.95 -10.62
N THR A 126 -22.27 -5.02 -11.31
CA THR A 126 -23.66 -5.39 -11.60
C THR A 126 -23.89 -6.89 -11.37
N PRO A 127 -25.14 -7.38 -11.28
CA PRO A 127 -25.41 -8.79 -11.14
C PRO A 127 -24.87 -9.56 -12.34
N LEU A 128 -24.19 -10.68 -12.10
CA LEU A 128 -23.87 -11.62 -13.17
C LEU A 128 -25.18 -12.32 -13.59
N ARG A 129 -25.63 -12.09 -14.83
CA ARG A 129 -26.94 -12.58 -15.32
C ARG A 129 -26.97 -14.08 -15.63
N THR A 130 -25.82 -14.64 -16.01
CA THR A 130 -25.72 -16.03 -16.46
C THR A 130 -24.45 -16.67 -15.90
N GLY A 131 -24.61 -17.87 -15.37
CA GLY A 131 -23.50 -18.64 -14.80
C GLY A 131 -23.11 -18.17 -13.40
N SER A 132 -22.14 -18.88 -12.84
CA SER A 132 -21.49 -18.55 -11.57
C SER A 132 -20.02 -18.91 -11.71
N ILE A 133 -19.14 -18.12 -11.12
CA ILE A 133 -17.71 -18.43 -11.04
C ILE A 133 -17.36 -18.71 -9.58
N GLN A 134 -16.46 -19.66 -9.37
CA GLN A 134 -15.95 -20.00 -8.04
C GLN A 134 -14.62 -19.26 -7.83
N PRO A 135 -14.32 -18.82 -6.59
CA PRO A 135 -13.03 -18.24 -6.28
C PRO A 135 -11.93 -19.30 -6.40
N SER A 136 -10.76 -18.91 -6.91
CA SER A 136 -9.62 -19.83 -7.12
C SER A 136 -9.03 -20.41 -5.84
N GLY A 137 -9.32 -19.82 -4.68
CA GLY A 137 -8.70 -20.16 -3.40
C GLY A 137 -7.23 -19.70 -3.26
N ARG A 138 -6.67 -19.02 -4.27
CA ARG A 138 -5.29 -18.50 -4.21
C ARG A 138 -5.16 -17.22 -3.37
N TYR A 139 -6.26 -16.50 -3.17
CA TYR A 139 -6.26 -15.27 -2.41
C TYR A 139 -6.39 -15.54 -0.90
N VAL A 140 -5.41 -15.07 -0.12
CA VAL A 140 -5.49 -15.04 1.35
C VAL A 140 -6.10 -13.70 1.78
N ARG A 141 -7.23 -13.76 2.49
CA ARG A 141 -7.94 -12.60 3.04
C ARG A 141 -7.01 -11.76 3.88
N VAL A 142 -7.18 -10.44 3.84
CA VAL A 142 -6.25 -9.56 4.56
C VAL A 142 -6.27 -9.81 6.06
N LYS A 143 -7.43 -10.18 6.63
CA LYS A 143 -7.56 -10.52 8.05
C LYS A 143 -6.82 -11.80 8.46
N ASP A 144 -6.59 -12.72 7.51
CA ASP A 144 -6.02 -14.04 7.75
C ASP A 144 -4.52 -14.12 7.39
N ARG A 145 -3.93 -13.01 6.93
CA ARG A 145 -2.49 -12.94 6.66
C ARG A 145 -1.72 -12.95 7.97
N GLN A 146 -0.74 -13.84 8.08
CA GLN A 146 0.10 -13.98 9.27
C GLN A 146 0.95 -12.72 9.54
N ASP A 147 1.24 -11.93 8.50
CA ASP A 147 1.91 -10.64 8.63
C ASP A 147 0.92 -9.52 8.98
N LYS A 148 0.69 -9.34 10.28
CA LYS A 148 -0.16 -8.27 10.86
C LYS A 148 0.33 -6.84 10.60
N ASP A 149 1.45 -6.64 9.89
CA ASP A 149 2.03 -5.32 9.56
C ASP A 149 2.20 -5.05 8.06
N SER A 150 1.45 -5.74 7.20
CA SER A 150 1.41 -5.34 5.79
C SER A 150 0.38 -4.22 5.59
N GLN A 151 0.86 -2.97 5.69
CA GLN A 151 0.19 -1.77 5.21
C GLN A 151 -0.69 -2.09 4.00
N PHE A 152 -2.02 -1.96 4.15
CA PHE A 152 -2.93 -2.00 3.02
C PHE A 152 -2.47 -0.98 1.97
N ASN A 153 -1.81 -1.49 0.92
CA ASN A 153 -1.37 -0.72 -0.23
C ASN A 153 -2.60 -0.20 -0.98
N ARG A 154 -3.11 0.96 -0.57
CA ARG A 154 -3.18 2.05 -1.54
C ARG A 154 -1.72 2.33 -1.88
N ALA A 155 -1.35 2.24 -3.15
CA ALA A 155 0.00 2.49 -3.63
C ALA A 155 0.69 3.61 -2.82
N VAL A 156 1.51 3.19 -1.86
CA VAL A 156 2.63 3.94 -1.34
C VAL A 156 3.80 3.08 -1.76
N GLN A 157 4.68 3.72 -2.52
CA GLN A 157 5.93 3.16 -3.00
C GLN A 157 6.61 2.34 -1.89
N PRO A 158 7.10 1.12 -2.16
CA PRO A 158 8.10 0.56 -1.28
C PRO A 158 9.37 1.40 -1.47
N SER A 159 9.70 2.23 -0.48
CA SER A 159 11.09 2.61 -0.26
C SER A 159 11.84 1.32 0.03
N GLY A 160 12.77 0.97 -0.86
CA GLY A 160 13.50 -0.28 -0.87
C GLY A 160 14.00 -0.70 0.51
N GLY A 161 13.56 -1.89 0.92
CA GLY A 161 14.23 -2.72 1.89
C GLY A 161 14.47 -4.06 1.20
N SER A 162 15.58 -4.17 0.48
CA SER A 162 16.09 -5.46 0.06
C SER A 162 16.74 -6.10 1.28
N THR A 163 16.14 -7.17 1.79
CA THR A 163 16.85 -8.14 2.61
C THR A 163 17.90 -8.80 1.71
N SER A 164 19.16 -8.40 1.86
CA SER A 164 20.29 -9.24 1.53
C SER A 164 20.77 -9.87 2.83
N GLU A 165 20.56 -11.18 2.90
CA GLU A 165 21.48 -12.18 3.43
C GLU A 165 22.19 -11.87 4.75
N GLU A 166 21.92 -12.70 5.75
CA GLU A 166 22.77 -12.91 6.91
C GLU A 166 24.23 -13.06 6.47
N SER A 167 25.03 -12.05 6.78
CA SER A 167 26.42 -12.20 7.15
C SER A 167 26.62 -11.40 8.42
N ALA A 168 26.99 -12.12 9.48
CA ALA A 168 27.32 -11.59 10.78
C ALA A 168 28.57 -10.72 10.67
N ASP A 169 28.42 -9.39 10.80
CA ASP A 169 29.32 -8.45 11.47
C ASP A 169 29.06 -7.02 10.95
N GLY A 170 28.91 -6.06 11.87
CA GLY A 170 28.97 -4.63 11.55
C GLY A 170 27.65 -4.01 11.06
N LYS A 171 27.09 -3.12 11.89
CA LYS A 171 25.92 -2.31 11.54
C LYS A 171 26.32 -1.26 10.49
N ASP A 172 26.04 -1.51 9.21
CA ASP A 172 26.35 -0.60 8.09
C ASP A 172 25.62 0.75 8.22
N TRP A 173 26.29 1.74 8.83
CA TRP A 173 25.80 3.12 8.98
C TRP A 173 25.44 3.76 7.63
N LYS A 174 26.06 3.28 6.56
CA LYS A 174 25.86 3.68 5.15
C LYS A 174 24.41 3.54 4.67
N THR A 175 23.65 2.62 5.25
CA THR A 175 22.24 2.35 4.89
C THR A 175 21.23 3.22 5.64
N VAL A 176 21.68 4.00 6.63
CA VAL A 176 20.78 4.78 7.48
C VAL A 176 20.27 6.00 6.73
N LYS A 177 18.94 6.16 6.69
CA LYS A 177 18.27 7.29 6.04
C LYS A 177 18.29 8.52 6.93
N VAL A 178 18.74 9.63 6.36
CA VAL A 178 18.62 10.95 6.98
C VAL A 178 17.14 11.32 7.01
N HIS A 179 16.63 11.81 8.14
CA HIS A 179 15.23 12.23 8.27
C HIS A 179 15.09 13.72 8.58
N VAL A 180 16.21 14.46 8.50
CA VAL A 180 16.32 15.87 8.89
C VAL A 180 16.83 16.76 7.76
N GLY A 181 16.38 18.01 7.76
CA GLY A 181 16.83 19.03 6.81
C GLY A 181 16.53 18.68 5.35
N ARG A 182 17.29 19.29 4.43
CA ARG A 182 17.13 19.15 2.97
C ARG A 182 17.44 17.74 2.44
N HIS A 183 18.13 16.93 3.24
CA HIS A 183 18.57 15.59 2.86
C HIS A 183 17.65 14.48 3.40
N SER A 184 16.47 14.85 3.92
CA SER A 184 15.47 13.89 4.39
C SER A 184 15.09 12.88 3.30
N GLY A 185 15.12 11.60 3.66
CA GLY A 185 14.83 10.45 2.80
C GLY A 185 16.04 9.89 2.04
N ILE A 186 17.22 10.51 2.13
CA ILE A 186 18.45 10.06 1.46
C ILE A 186 19.28 9.18 2.42
N GLU A 187 19.82 8.07 1.93
CA GLU A 187 20.75 7.23 2.71
C GLU A 187 22.11 7.93 2.87
N LEU A 188 22.78 7.71 4.00
CA LEU A 188 24.09 8.30 4.26
C LEU A 188 25.13 7.95 3.18
N ARG A 189 25.05 6.78 2.53
CA ARG A 189 25.93 6.42 1.40
C ARG A 189 25.74 7.30 0.16
N ASP A 190 24.54 7.82 -0.03
CA ASP A 190 24.14 8.57 -1.23
C ASP A 190 24.33 10.09 -1.02
N LEU A 191 24.80 10.48 0.17
CA LEU A 191 25.15 11.84 0.51
C LEU A 191 26.59 12.14 0.13
N GLU A 192 26.82 13.34 -0.42
CA GLU A 192 28.16 13.85 -0.63
C GLU A 192 28.86 14.04 0.72
N LYS A 193 30.18 13.82 0.77
CA LYS A 193 30.99 13.94 1.99
C LYS A 193 30.73 15.26 2.74
N SER A 194 30.70 16.38 1.99
CA SER A 194 30.42 17.73 2.51
C SER A 194 29.04 17.87 3.17
N ALA A 195 28.04 17.09 2.70
CA ALA A 195 26.70 17.06 3.27
C ALA A 195 26.65 16.22 4.56
N VAL A 196 27.40 15.12 4.63
CA VAL A 196 27.54 14.31 5.85
C VAL A 196 28.30 15.09 6.94
N GLU A 197 29.39 15.77 6.59
CA GLU A 197 30.14 16.67 7.49
C GLU A 197 29.22 17.78 8.04
N SER A 198 28.39 18.39 7.19
CA SER A 198 27.42 19.41 7.62
C SER A 198 26.40 18.88 8.64
N LEU A 199 25.99 17.61 8.54
CA LEU A 199 25.09 16.97 9.50
C LEU A 199 25.79 16.68 10.83
N ILE A 200 27.06 16.26 10.78
CA ILE A 200 27.89 16.03 11.97
C ILE A 200 28.15 17.34 12.71
N GLU A 201 28.47 18.42 12.01
CA GLU A 201 28.81 19.71 12.64
C GLU A 201 27.61 20.46 13.18
N ARG A 202 26.48 20.46 12.45
CA ARG A 202 25.34 21.34 12.76
C ARG A 202 24.18 20.63 13.43
N TRP A 203 23.88 19.39 13.02
CA TRP A 203 22.69 18.70 13.49
C TRP A 203 22.96 17.75 14.65
N LEU A 204 24.07 16.99 14.62
CA LEU A 204 24.42 16.02 15.65
C LEU A 204 24.49 16.63 17.07
N PRO A 205 25.06 17.84 17.29
CA PRO A 205 25.09 18.46 18.63
C PRO A 205 23.69 18.84 19.13
N GLU A 206 22.84 19.38 18.25
CA GLU A 206 21.46 19.73 18.57
C GLU A 206 20.61 18.49 18.86
N ALA A 207 20.83 17.40 18.13
CA ALA A 207 20.15 16.12 18.34
C ALA A 207 20.52 15.48 19.69
N LYS A 208 21.79 15.53 20.08
CA LYS A 208 22.28 15.04 21.38
C LYS A 208 21.74 15.86 22.57
N ALA A 209 21.51 17.17 22.38
CA ALA A 209 20.99 18.05 23.43
C ALA A 209 19.48 17.91 23.69
N LYS A 210 18.73 17.20 22.83
CA LYS A 210 17.28 17.03 22.99
C LYS A 210 16.94 15.98 24.06
N ALA A 211 16.14 16.37 25.06
CA ALA A 211 15.71 15.49 26.17
C ALA A 211 14.74 14.35 25.75
N LYS A 212 14.15 14.41 24.54
CA LYS A 212 13.29 13.35 23.97
C LYS A 212 13.73 13.08 22.53
N THR A 213 14.54 12.04 22.33
CA THR A 213 15.00 11.61 21.00
C THR A 213 14.15 10.47 20.47
N THR A 214 13.72 10.56 19.22
CA THR A 214 12.96 9.50 18.55
C THR A 214 13.86 8.29 18.25
N ALA A 215 13.26 7.15 17.90
CA ALA A 215 14.02 5.98 17.47
C ALA A 215 14.87 6.27 16.21
N ASP A 216 14.36 7.13 15.32
CA ASP A 216 15.06 7.51 14.10
C ASP A 216 16.16 8.55 14.37
N ASP A 217 15.98 9.47 15.33
CA ASP A 217 17.07 10.33 15.83
C ASP A 217 18.23 9.48 16.35
N ARG A 218 17.96 8.47 17.19
CA ARG A 218 19.00 7.60 17.75
C ARG A 218 19.74 6.79 16.69
N ARG A 219 19.03 6.34 15.64
CA ARG A 219 19.64 5.62 14.52
C ARG A 219 20.53 6.53 13.69
N LEU A 220 20.08 7.75 13.40
CA LEU A 220 20.84 8.73 12.63
C LEU A 220 22.06 9.24 13.40
N MET A 221 21.93 9.49 14.71
CA MET A 221 23.07 9.88 15.56
C MET A 221 24.17 8.81 15.56
N ALA A 222 23.82 7.55 15.80
CA ALA A 222 24.79 6.45 15.79
C ALA A 222 25.44 6.24 14.41
N ALA A 223 24.69 6.52 13.33
CA ALA A 223 25.21 6.38 11.98
C ALA A 223 26.17 7.51 11.58
N LEU A 224 25.89 8.74 12.02
CA LEU A 224 26.78 9.88 11.81
C LEU A 224 28.08 9.75 12.63
N GLU A 225 28.02 9.17 13.83
CA GLU A 225 29.20 8.86 14.64
C GLU A 225 30.08 7.79 13.96
N ALA A 226 29.48 6.72 13.46
CA ALA A 226 30.22 5.69 12.71
C ALA A 226 30.78 6.22 11.37
N ALA A 227 30.05 7.13 10.70
CA ALA A 227 30.54 7.83 9.51
C ALA A 227 31.77 8.68 9.82
N GLN A 228 31.75 9.39 10.95
CA GLN A 228 32.85 10.22 11.41
C GLN A 228 34.10 9.38 11.72
N GLU A 229 33.95 8.27 12.44
CA GLU A 229 35.05 7.33 12.72
C GLU A 229 35.66 6.76 11.43
N GLU A 230 34.82 6.41 10.43
CA GLU A 230 35.31 5.91 9.14
C GLU A 230 36.08 7.00 8.38
N PHE A 231 35.58 8.24 8.34
CA PHE A 231 36.27 9.35 7.70
C PHE A 231 37.60 9.70 8.37
N ASP A 232 37.68 9.59 9.70
CA ASP A 232 38.90 9.83 10.48
C ASP A 232 39.91 8.66 10.36
N SER A 233 39.44 7.45 9.99
CA SER A 233 40.27 6.25 9.86
C SER A 233 40.98 6.10 8.50
N ILE A 234 40.66 6.94 7.50
CA ILE A 234 41.28 6.89 6.18
C ILE A 234 42.55 7.75 6.22
N PRO A 235 43.77 7.17 6.23
CA PRO A 235 45.00 7.95 6.12
C PRO A 235 45.07 8.60 4.74
N TYR A 236 45.54 9.86 4.73
CA TYR A 236 45.71 10.71 3.55
C TYR A 236 46.63 10.11 2.48
#